data_AF-A0A942M915-F1
#
_entry.id   AF-A0A942M915-F1
#
_cell.length_a   1.000
_cell.length_b   1.000
_cell.length_c   1.000
_cell.angle_alpha   90.00
_cell.angle_beta   90.00
_cell.angle_gamma   90.00
#
_symmetry.space_group_name_H-M   'P 1'
#
loop_
_entity.id
_entity.type
_entity.pdbx_description
1 polymer ?
#
loop_
_entity_poly.entity_id
_entity_poly.type
_entity_poly.pdbx_seq_one_letter_code
_entity_poly.pdbx_strand_id
1 'polypeptide(L)'
;MKKNVQITERDAEILEHLLKAKIMTGKQILQTHFDNSTFGYRRLSRLRSSGYIDSQAYIETTKRGRRKVGNIYHLARKGIDQMAEKGLVQRGLQPAKLLPRRHEIDFYLALNGIKSDLVSSGKITPDEWKFTSESKKQLGLATYVPLYGVVKDLHIFRAREPFRPRTATTILDASKNFPRSVVLYTKESTRDIIREKHISGQVNLVREEEMARAIPLLALNPQYYLQNLINNIKKLDPRIKPPLTKNHYVEAEVKEGIVLMAETVTGCISTLRRIKNFEGLFYFVLIRDKDSIHDLPLENRTMNVCLPDGTLYQAYTKNGLVMTEEIQ
;
A
#
# COMPACT_ATOMS: atom_id res chain seq x y z
N MET A 1 3.95 29.23 -35.32
CA MET A 1 3.66 27.88 -35.85
C MET A 1 3.88 26.83 -34.76
N LYS A 2 2.86 26.06 -34.37
CA LYS A 2 3.06 24.87 -33.52
C LYS A 2 3.81 23.82 -34.33
N LYS A 3 5.08 23.55 -34.00
CA LYS A 3 5.81 22.44 -34.61
C LYS A 3 5.12 21.12 -34.23
N ASN A 4 4.75 20.32 -35.23
CA ASN A 4 4.31 18.95 -34.99
C ASN A 4 5.48 18.17 -34.39
N VAL A 5 5.29 17.63 -33.20
CA VAL A 5 6.25 16.75 -32.55
C VAL A 5 5.99 15.34 -33.07
N GLN A 6 7.00 14.73 -33.69
CA GLN A 6 6.99 13.30 -34.00
C GLN A 6 7.02 12.52 -32.69
N ILE A 7 5.99 11.68 -32.46
CA ILE A 7 5.86 10.82 -31.29
C ILE A 7 6.82 9.64 -31.44
N THR A 8 7.67 9.44 -30.44
CA THR A 8 8.54 8.26 -30.33
C THR A 8 7.83 7.14 -29.57
N GLU A 9 8.40 5.94 -29.60
CA GLU A 9 7.91 4.81 -28.80
C GLU A 9 7.84 5.14 -27.30
N ARG A 10 8.91 5.73 -26.76
CA ARG A 10 8.95 6.21 -25.36
C ARG A 10 7.85 7.23 -25.06
N ASP A 11 7.52 8.14 -25.97
CA ASP A 11 6.41 9.06 -25.72
C ASP A 11 5.08 8.32 -25.69
N ALA A 12 4.88 7.35 -26.57
CA ALA A 12 3.71 6.49 -26.54
C ALA A 12 3.58 5.73 -25.21
N GLU A 13 4.67 5.22 -24.66
CA GLU A 13 4.71 4.60 -23.32
C GLU A 13 4.34 5.59 -22.22
N ILE A 14 4.84 6.84 -22.28
CA ILE A 14 4.50 7.90 -21.32
C ILE A 14 2.99 8.18 -21.37
N LEU A 15 2.42 8.29 -22.57
CA LEU A 15 0.98 8.53 -22.74
C LEU A 15 0.14 7.37 -22.20
N GLU A 16 0.55 6.13 -22.45
CA GLU A 16 -0.10 4.95 -21.90
C GLU A 16 0.00 4.90 -20.37
N HIS A 17 1.16 5.22 -19.80
CA HIS A 17 1.32 5.31 -18.36
C HIS A 17 0.45 6.41 -17.74
N LEU A 18 0.36 7.59 -18.36
CA LEU A 18 -0.53 8.65 -17.92
C LEU A 18 -2.01 8.26 -18.04
N LEU A 19 -2.39 7.45 -19.03
CA LEU A 19 -3.74 6.90 -19.16
C LEU A 19 -4.08 6.00 -17.95
N LYS A 20 -3.17 5.08 -17.61
CA LYS A 20 -3.37 4.10 -16.53
C LYS A 20 -3.27 4.73 -15.13
N ALA A 21 -2.25 5.57 -14.93
CA ALA A 21 -1.91 6.21 -13.65
C ALA A 21 -2.73 7.48 -13.36
N LYS A 22 -3.46 7.99 -14.37
CA LYS A 22 -4.23 9.25 -14.43
C LYS A 22 -3.39 10.53 -14.33
N ILE A 23 -2.51 10.62 -13.34
CA ILE A 23 -1.64 11.76 -13.09
C ILE A 23 -0.24 11.30 -12.65
N MET A 24 0.80 12.03 -13.02
CA MET A 24 2.16 11.79 -12.52
C MET A 24 2.90 13.11 -12.32
N THR A 25 3.83 13.17 -11.38
CA THR A 25 4.77 14.30 -11.31
C THR A 25 5.80 14.20 -12.43
N GLY A 26 6.42 15.33 -12.79
CA GLY A 26 7.54 15.32 -13.73
C GLY A 26 8.67 14.39 -13.26
N LYS A 27 8.97 14.39 -11.94
CA LYS A 27 9.98 13.50 -11.34
C LYS A 27 9.66 12.02 -11.57
N GLN A 28 8.42 11.60 -11.35
CA GLN A 28 8.00 10.21 -11.56
C GLN A 28 8.15 9.80 -13.02
N ILE A 29 7.77 10.66 -13.97
CA ILE A 29 7.92 10.38 -15.40
C ILE A 29 9.40 10.27 -15.78
N LEU A 30 10.24 11.18 -15.27
CA LEU A 30 11.68 11.17 -15.51
C LEU A 30 12.37 9.93 -14.94
N GLN A 31 12.03 9.56 -13.71
CA GLN A 31 12.55 8.35 -13.05
C GLN A 31 12.15 7.08 -13.81
N THR A 32 10.95 7.06 -14.42
CA THR A 32 10.42 5.87 -15.08
C THR A 32 10.90 5.72 -16.54
N HIS A 33 11.05 6.81 -17.29
CA HIS A 33 11.29 6.74 -18.74
C HIS A 33 12.59 7.40 -19.22
N PHE A 34 13.30 8.12 -18.35
CA PHE A 34 14.45 8.93 -18.75
C PHE A 34 15.66 8.77 -17.82
N ASP A 35 15.65 7.83 -16.89
CA ASP A 35 16.73 7.65 -15.89
C ASP A 35 17.10 8.96 -15.19
N ASN A 36 16.10 9.78 -14.87
CA ASN A 36 16.24 11.13 -14.30
C ASN A 36 16.99 12.15 -15.18
N SER A 37 17.20 11.87 -16.46
CA SER A 37 17.84 12.80 -17.40
C SER A 37 17.07 14.11 -17.56
N THR A 38 17.80 15.23 -17.53
CA THR A 38 17.26 16.58 -17.74
C THR A 38 16.63 16.75 -19.13
N PHE A 39 17.02 15.92 -20.10
CA PHE A 39 16.38 15.83 -21.41
C PHE A 39 14.87 15.53 -21.30
N GLY A 40 14.47 14.73 -20.30
CA GLY A 40 13.07 14.40 -20.05
C GLY A 40 12.20 15.64 -19.86
N TYR A 41 12.67 16.65 -19.11
CA TYR A 41 11.90 17.89 -18.92
C TYR A 41 11.69 18.66 -20.23
N ARG A 42 12.72 18.72 -21.09
CA ARG A 42 12.60 19.33 -22.42
C ARG A 42 11.59 18.57 -23.28
N ARG A 43 11.58 17.23 -23.20
CA ARG A 43 10.61 16.40 -23.93
C ARG A 43 9.19 16.60 -23.43
N LEU A 44 8.96 16.62 -22.12
CA LEU A 44 7.65 16.90 -21.51
C LEU A 44 7.12 18.29 -21.92
N SER A 45 7.99 19.30 -21.95
CA SER A 45 7.61 20.65 -22.42
C SER A 45 7.13 20.63 -23.88
N ARG A 46 7.79 19.86 -24.76
CA ARG A 46 7.39 19.67 -26.15
C ARG A 46 6.05 18.94 -26.28
N LEU A 47 5.88 17.82 -25.57
CA LEU A 47 4.62 17.06 -25.55
C LEU A 47 3.45 17.93 -25.07
N ARG A 48 3.67 18.75 -24.04
CA ARG A 48 2.68 19.70 -23.53
C ARG A 48 2.32 20.76 -24.57
N SER A 49 3.32 21.43 -25.14
CA SER A 49 3.12 22.47 -26.14
C SER A 49 2.40 21.97 -27.39
N SER A 50 2.60 20.70 -27.74
CA SER A 50 1.93 20.02 -28.85
C SER A 50 0.53 19.50 -28.52
N GLY A 51 0.13 19.49 -27.24
CA GLY A 51 -1.22 19.13 -26.78
C GLY A 51 -1.45 17.63 -26.50
N TYR A 52 -0.37 16.84 -26.35
CA TYR A 52 -0.47 15.41 -26.00
C TYR A 52 -0.66 15.22 -24.49
N ILE A 53 -0.02 16.06 -23.69
CA ILE A 53 -0.19 16.12 -22.24
C ILE A 53 -0.54 17.53 -21.82
N ASP A 54 -1.11 17.69 -20.64
CA ASP A 54 -1.26 18.98 -19.98
C ASP A 54 -0.69 18.90 -18.56
N SER A 55 -0.58 20.03 -17.88
CA SER A 55 -0.09 20.10 -16.52
C SER A 55 -0.85 21.12 -15.68
N GLN A 56 -1.06 20.79 -14.42
CA GLN A 56 -1.58 21.70 -13.41
C GLN A 56 -0.57 21.87 -12.28
N ALA A 57 -0.51 23.07 -11.71
CA ALA A 57 0.31 23.35 -10.54
C ALA A 57 -0.17 22.52 -9.36
N TYR A 58 0.76 21.93 -8.63
CA TYR A 58 0.51 21.13 -7.45
C TYR A 58 1.49 21.53 -6.35
N ILE A 59 0.96 21.72 -5.14
CA ILE A 59 1.78 22.05 -3.98
C ILE A 59 2.16 20.75 -3.31
N GLU A 60 3.41 20.34 -3.51
CA GLU A 60 3.99 19.20 -2.83
C GLU A 60 4.37 19.59 -1.40
N THR A 61 3.81 18.88 -0.43
CA THR A 61 4.23 19.01 0.97
C THR A 61 5.50 18.19 1.16
N THR A 62 6.63 18.85 1.35
CA THR A 62 7.89 18.14 1.62
C THR A 62 7.92 17.60 3.05
N LYS A 63 8.78 16.59 3.31
CA LYS A 63 8.99 15.99 4.64
C LYS A 63 9.33 17.00 5.75
N ARG A 64 9.82 18.19 5.40
CA ARG A 64 10.18 19.27 6.34
C ARG A 64 9.09 20.35 6.46
N GLY A 65 7.86 20.07 6.02
CA GLY A 65 6.75 21.03 6.01
C GLY A 65 6.88 22.17 4.99
N ARG A 66 7.98 22.23 4.21
CA ARG A 66 8.14 23.22 3.14
C ARG A 66 7.23 22.87 1.97
N ARG A 67 6.57 23.87 1.40
CA ARG A 67 5.72 23.74 0.21
C ARG A 67 6.58 23.96 -1.03
N LYS A 68 6.63 22.96 -1.92
CA LYS A 68 7.26 23.10 -3.23
C LYS A 68 6.18 23.12 -4.29
N VAL A 69 6.20 24.12 -5.17
CA VAL A 69 5.32 24.13 -6.35
C VAL A 69 5.94 23.20 -7.38
N GLY A 70 5.24 22.10 -7.66
CA GLY A 70 5.54 21.18 -8.75
C GLY A 70 4.45 21.23 -9.82
N ASN A 71 4.65 20.46 -10.88
CA ASN A 71 3.63 20.20 -11.89
C ASN A 71 3.25 18.73 -11.86
N ILE A 72 1.95 18.46 -11.86
CA ILE A 72 1.40 17.15 -12.19
C ILE A 72 0.94 17.16 -13.63
N TYR A 73 1.27 16.11 -14.35
CA TYR A 73 0.97 15.91 -15.76
C TYR A 73 -0.16 14.91 -15.93
N HIS A 74 -0.99 15.12 -16.93
CA HIS A 74 -2.07 14.22 -17.34
C HIS A 74 -2.25 14.24 -18.85
N LEU A 75 -3.01 13.29 -19.40
CA LEU A 75 -3.33 13.29 -20.81
C LEU A 75 -4.16 14.52 -21.20
N ALA A 76 -3.78 15.13 -22.32
CA ALA A 76 -4.57 16.14 -23.01
C ALA A 76 -5.31 15.51 -24.20
N ARG A 77 -6.12 16.30 -24.90
CA ARG A 77 -7.01 15.78 -25.95
C ARG A 77 -6.28 14.96 -27.02
N LYS A 78 -5.17 15.47 -27.59
CA LYS A 78 -4.44 14.72 -28.62
C LYS A 78 -3.79 13.45 -28.09
N GLY A 79 -3.37 13.44 -26.82
CA GLY A 79 -2.85 12.25 -26.19
C GLY A 79 -3.91 11.17 -26.05
N ILE A 80 -5.14 11.55 -25.69
CA ILE A 80 -6.28 10.63 -25.64
C ILE A 80 -6.62 10.11 -27.03
N ASP A 81 -6.67 10.99 -28.04
CA ASP A 81 -6.98 10.59 -29.42
C ASP A 81 -5.91 9.58 -29.93
N GLN A 82 -4.63 9.83 -29.64
CA GLN A 82 -3.53 8.89 -29.93
C GLN A 82 -3.70 7.53 -29.23
N MET A 83 -4.15 7.50 -27.98
CA MET A 83 -4.42 6.25 -27.25
C MET A 83 -5.68 5.54 -27.78
N ALA A 84 -6.66 6.30 -28.28
CA ALA A 84 -7.87 5.75 -28.88
C ALA A 84 -7.59 5.09 -30.25
N GLU A 85 -6.67 5.66 -31.03
CA GLU A 85 -6.16 5.03 -32.27
C GLU A 85 -5.50 3.68 -32.00
N LYS A 86 -4.84 3.52 -30.85
CA LYS A 86 -4.28 2.25 -30.38
C LYS A 86 -5.30 1.29 -29.76
N GLY A 87 -6.58 1.67 -29.68
CA GLY A 87 -7.62 0.85 -29.06
C GLY A 87 -7.56 0.76 -27.54
N LEU A 88 -6.72 1.57 -26.88
CA LEU A 88 -6.55 1.54 -25.41
C LEU A 88 -7.65 2.30 -24.66
N VAL A 89 -8.38 3.19 -25.35
CA VAL A 89 -9.47 3.98 -24.79
C VAL A 89 -10.54 4.29 -25.84
N GLN A 90 -11.76 4.54 -25.40
CA GLN A 90 -12.85 4.95 -26.30
C GLN A 90 -12.58 6.33 -26.92
N ARG A 91 -12.88 6.46 -28.22
CA ARG A 91 -12.82 7.75 -28.93
C ARG A 91 -13.74 8.77 -28.26
N GLY A 92 -13.29 10.03 -28.21
CA GLY A 92 -14.07 11.13 -27.64
C GLY A 92 -14.07 11.21 -26.11
N LEU A 93 -13.28 10.39 -25.41
CA LEU A 93 -13.09 10.54 -23.97
C LEU A 93 -12.55 11.94 -23.64
N GLN A 94 -13.18 12.60 -22.69
CA GLN A 94 -12.79 13.96 -22.29
C GLN A 94 -11.66 13.92 -21.25
N PRO A 95 -10.61 14.77 -21.37
CA PRO A 95 -9.50 14.82 -20.40
C PRO A 95 -9.94 14.95 -18.94
N ALA A 96 -10.97 15.77 -18.68
CA ALA A 96 -11.50 15.99 -17.33
C ALA A 96 -12.04 14.70 -16.67
N LYS A 97 -12.45 13.69 -17.45
CA LYS A 97 -12.92 12.39 -16.92
C LYS A 97 -11.78 11.46 -16.48
N LEU A 98 -10.56 11.72 -16.94
CA LEU A 98 -9.37 10.96 -16.55
C LEU A 98 -8.74 11.53 -15.26
N LEU A 99 -8.97 12.80 -14.96
CA LEU A 99 -8.40 13.43 -13.79
C LEU A 99 -9.01 12.88 -12.49
N PRO A 100 -8.18 12.55 -11.49
CA PRO A 100 -8.69 12.26 -10.16
C PRO A 100 -9.31 13.52 -9.54
N ARG A 101 -10.23 13.33 -8.61
CA ARG A 101 -10.79 14.46 -7.85
C ARG A 101 -9.68 15.13 -7.04
N ARG A 102 -9.82 16.43 -6.75
CA ARG A 102 -8.77 17.22 -6.06
C ARG A 102 -8.21 16.56 -4.80
N HIS A 103 -9.09 16.02 -3.95
CA HIS A 103 -8.71 15.34 -2.70
C HIS A 103 -8.14 13.93 -2.90
N GLU A 104 -8.12 13.39 -4.12
CA GLU A 104 -7.50 12.11 -4.47
C GLU A 104 -6.12 12.28 -5.09
N ILE A 105 -5.73 13.50 -5.44
CA ILE A 105 -4.44 13.77 -6.12
C ILE A 105 -3.29 13.17 -5.31
N ASP A 106 -3.20 13.48 -4.02
CA ASP A 106 -2.11 13.01 -3.14
C ASP A 106 -2.04 11.48 -3.09
N PHE A 107 -3.20 10.82 -3.03
CA PHE A 107 -3.29 9.37 -3.05
C PHE A 107 -2.73 8.78 -4.35
N TYR A 108 -3.17 9.27 -5.51
CA TYR A 108 -2.67 8.77 -6.80
C TYR A 108 -1.18 9.06 -6.96
N LEU A 109 -0.71 10.25 -6.56
CA LEU A 109 0.72 10.57 -6.63
C LEU A 109 1.56 9.66 -5.75
N ALA A 110 1.13 9.39 -4.52
CA ALA A 110 1.87 8.52 -3.63
C ALA A 110 1.82 7.05 -4.09
N LEU A 111 0.69 6.57 -4.63
CA LEU A 111 0.59 5.25 -5.23
C LEU A 111 1.51 5.10 -6.46
N ASN A 112 1.54 6.12 -7.32
CA ASN A 112 2.42 6.16 -8.48
C ASN A 112 3.90 6.27 -8.09
N GLY A 113 4.20 6.95 -6.98
CA GLY A 113 5.54 7.00 -6.40
C GLY A 113 6.03 5.62 -6.00
N ILE A 114 5.19 4.84 -5.32
CA ILE A 114 5.50 3.45 -4.95
C ILE A 114 5.77 2.60 -6.18
N LYS A 115 4.94 2.69 -7.22
CA LYS A 115 5.17 1.99 -8.49
C LYS A 115 6.53 2.38 -9.08
N SER A 116 6.78 3.68 -9.27
CA SER A 116 8.02 4.17 -9.87
C SER A 116 9.25 3.70 -9.10
N ASP A 117 9.23 3.74 -7.76
CA ASP A 117 10.34 3.30 -6.92
C ASP A 117 10.59 1.80 -7.03
N LEU A 118 9.53 0.97 -7.03
CA LEU A 118 9.65 -0.48 -7.16
C LEU A 118 10.17 -0.89 -8.54
N VAL A 119 9.71 -0.23 -9.61
CA VAL A 119 10.16 -0.50 -10.98
C VAL A 119 11.59 -0.03 -11.19
N SER A 120 11.92 1.21 -10.81
CA SER A 120 13.27 1.77 -11.04
C SER A 120 14.35 1.08 -10.21
N SER A 121 13.98 0.44 -9.09
CA SER A 121 14.91 -0.35 -8.27
C SER A 121 15.02 -1.82 -8.70
N GLY A 122 14.33 -2.22 -9.78
CA GLY A 122 14.34 -3.60 -10.28
C GLY A 122 13.66 -4.61 -9.36
N LYS A 123 12.89 -4.15 -8.36
CA LYS A 123 12.19 -5.02 -7.40
C LYS A 123 10.94 -5.65 -8.01
N ILE A 124 10.36 -4.98 -9.00
CA ILE A 124 9.28 -5.47 -9.86
C ILE A 124 9.54 -5.01 -11.30
N THR A 125 8.96 -5.73 -12.26
CA THR A 125 8.82 -5.32 -13.65
C THR A 125 7.61 -4.39 -13.83
N PRO A 126 7.55 -3.57 -14.89
CA PRO A 126 6.40 -2.70 -15.16
C PRO A 126 5.05 -3.43 -15.22
N ASP A 127 5.03 -4.66 -15.74
CA ASP A 127 3.82 -5.47 -15.94
C ASP A 127 3.33 -6.15 -14.65
N GLU A 128 4.20 -6.28 -13.65
CA GLU A 128 3.83 -6.73 -12.31
C GLU A 128 3.00 -5.69 -11.56
N TRP A 129 2.89 -4.45 -12.05
CA TRP A 129 1.99 -3.43 -11.51
C TRP A 129 0.83 -3.12 -12.44
N LYS A 130 -0.38 -3.47 -12.02
CA LYS A 130 -1.62 -3.21 -12.76
C LYS A 130 -2.48 -2.19 -12.04
N PHE A 131 -2.97 -1.21 -12.79
CA PHE A 131 -3.89 -0.19 -12.27
C PHE A 131 -5.35 -0.63 -12.36
N THR A 132 -6.20 0.05 -11.60
CA THR A 132 -7.63 -0.24 -11.35
C THR A 132 -8.42 -0.83 -12.52
N SER A 133 -8.43 -0.16 -13.68
CA SER A 133 -9.31 -0.52 -14.81
C SER A 133 -8.96 -1.87 -15.41
N GLU A 134 -7.68 -2.15 -15.53
CA GLU A 134 -7.16 -3.41 -16.05
C GLU A 134 -7.41 -4.54 -15.05
N SER A 135 -7.02 -4.33 -13.78
CA SER A 135 -7.16 -5.34 -12.74
C SER A 135 -8.60 -5.74 -12.51
N LYS A 136 -9.54 -4.79 -12.47
CA LYS A 136 -10.97 -5.11 -12.24
C LYS A 136 -11.55 -5.97 -13.34
N LYS A 137 -11.24 -5.67 -14.60
CA LYS A 137 -11.72 -6.45 -15.76
C LYS A 137 -11.15 -7.87 -15.72
N GLN A 138 -9.84 -8.00 -15.46
CA GLN A 138 -9.18 -9.31 -15.35
C GLN A 138 -9.74 -10.16 -14.20
N LEU A 139 -10.10 -9.53 -13.08
CA LEU A 139 -10.61 -10.20 -11.88
C LEU A 139 -12.14 -10.37 -11.86
N GLY A 140 -12.86 -9.93 -12.91
CA GLY A 140 -14.33 -9.97 -12.94
C GLY A 140 -15.00 -9.11 -11.86
N LEU A 141 -14.32 -8.08 -11.35
CA LEU A 141 -14.83 -7.24 -10.28
C LEU A 141 -15.71 -6.11 -10.83
N ALA A 142 -16.80 -5.83 -10.12
CA ALA A 142 -17.68 -4.72 -10.47
C ALA A 142 -16.96 -3.36 -10.38
N THR A 143 -17.39 -2.40 -11.19
CA THR A 143 -16.77 -1.06 -11.29
C THR A 143 -16.72 -0.31 -9.96
N TYR A 144 -17.70 -0.54 -9.08
CA TYR A 144 -17.82 0.10 -7.77
C TYR A 144 -16.90 -0.49 -6.68
N VAL A 145 -16.28 -1.65 -6.91
CA VAL A 145 -15.32 -2.24 -5.94
C VAL A 145 -14.12 -1.29 -5.84
N PRO A 146 -13.69 -0.83 -4.66
CA PRO A 146 -12.64 0.17 -4.56
C PRO A 146 -11.23 -0.46 -4.60
N LEU A 147 -10.97 -1.31 -5.60
CA LEU A 147 -9.64 -1.81 -5.96
C LEU A 147 -8.90 -0.73 -6.75
N TYR A 148 -7.71 -0.33 -6.31
CA TYR A 148 -6.93 0.75 -6.93
C TYR A 148 -5.72 0.25 -7.72
N GLY A 149 -5.16 -0.90 -7.34
CA GLY A 149 -4.09 -1.54 -8.09
C GLY A 149 -3.80 -2.94 -7.59
N VAL A 150 -2.98 -3.65 -8.36
CA VAL A 150 -2.43 -4.95 -8.03
C VAL A 150 -0.93 -4.89 -8.29
N VAL A 151 -0.12 -5.30 -7.32
CA VAL A 151 1.33 -5.44 -7.47
C VAL A 151 1.73 -6.88 -7.18
N LYS A 152 2.25 -7.58 -8.19
CA LYS A 152 2.35 -9.05 -8.19
C LYS A 152 0.98 -9.68 -7.92
N ASP A 153 0.79 -10.19 -6.71
CA ASP A 153 -0.42 -10.80 -6.18
C ASP A 153 -1.05 -10.01 -5.02
N LEU A 154 -0.45 -8.87 -4.62
CA LEU A 154 -1.00 -7.98 -3.59
C LEU A 154 -2.08 -7.07 -4.18
N HIS A 155 -3.31 -7.21 -3.67
CA HIS A 155 -4.47 -6.43 -4.08
C HIS A 155 -4.65 -5.21 -3.17
N ILE A 156 -4.66 -4.01 -3.74
CA ILE A 156 -4.70 -2.75 -3.01
C ILE A 156 -6.10 -2.14 -3.09
N PHE A 157 -6.84 -2.26 -2.00
CA PHE A 157 -8.15 -1.65 -1.82
C PHE A 157 -8.04 -0.33 -1.05
N ARG A 158 -9.02 0.56 -1.22
CA ARG A 158 -9.12 1.78 -0.43
C ARG A 158 -10.50 1.92 0.20
N ALA A 159 -10.53 2.08 1.51
CA ALA A 159 -11.71 2.33 2.32
C ALA A 159 -11.74 3.82 2.71
N ARG A 160 -12.62 4.57 2.07
CA ARG A 160 -12.65 6.04 2.20
C ARG A 160 -14.00 6.58 2.64
N GLU A 161 -13.95 7.66 3.42
CA GLU A 161 -15.11 8.46 3.82
C GLU A 161 -15.80 9.24 2.68
N PRO A 162 -17.15 9.33 2.67
CA PRO A 162 -18.07 8.70 3.61
C PRO A 162 -18.08 7.16 3.47
N PHE A 163 -17.71 6.44 4.52
CA PHE A 163 -17.47 5.01 4.47
C PHE A 163 -18.72 4.28 4.92
N ARG A 164 -19.52 3.86 3.93
CA ARG A 164 -20.77 3.15 4.20
C ARG A 164 -20.47 1.70 4.61
N PRO A 165 -21.21 1.12 5.56
CA PRO A 165 -21.06 -0.30 5.94
C PRO A 165 -21.16 -1.27 4.75
N ARG A 166 -21.90 -0.91 3.69
CA ARG A 166 -21.99 -1.71 2.44
C ARG A 166 -20.68 -1.71 1.64
N THR A 167 -19.91 -0.63 1.70
CA THR A 167 -18.57 -0.55 1.09
C THR A 167 -17.61 -1.49 1.80
N ALA A 168 -17.67 -1.58 3.12
CA ALA A 168 -16.90 -2.56 3.89
C ALA A 168 -17.19 -3.99 3.44
N THR A 169 -18.48 -4.35 3.35
CA THR A 169 -18.91 -5.67 2.85
C THR A 169 -18.39 -5.92 1.44
N THR A 170 -18.49 -4.93 0.54
CA THR A 170 -17.96 -5.05 -0.83
C THR A 170 -16.46 -5.32 -0.88
N ILE A 171 -15.67 -4.59 -0.08
CA ILE A 171 -14.22 -4.79 0.00
C ILE A 171 -13.92 -6.18 0.54
N LEU A 172 -14.57 -6.55 1.65
CA LEU A 172 -14.35 -7.81 2.34
C LEU A 172 -14.73 -9.02 1.46
N ASP A 173 -15.85 -8.94 0.77
CA ASP A 173 -16.31 -10.00 -0.13
C ASP A 173 -15.37 -10.14 -1.34
N ALA A 174 -14.88 -9.03 -1.89
CA ALA A 174 -13.85 -9.09 -2.92
C ALA A 174 -12.54 -9.69 -2.38
N SER A 175 -12.07 -9.24 -1.21
CA SER A 175 -10.79 -9.66 -0.64
C SER A 175 -10.76 -11.10 -0.17
N LYS A 176 -11.91 -11.73 0.12
CA LYS A 176 -11.98 -13.17 0.48
C LYS A 176 -11.35 -14.07 -0.59
N ASN A 177 -11.44 -13.67 -1.86
CA ASN A 177 -10.91 -14.42 -2.99
C ASN A 177 -9.42 -14.14 -3.25
N PHE A 178 -8.83 -13.19 -2.52
CA PHE A 178 -7.46 -12.74 -2.75
C PHE A 178 -6.62 -12.97 -1.50
N PRO A 179 -5.72 -13.97 -1.51
CA PRO A 179 -4.96 -14.36 -0.32
C PRO A 179 -4.05 -13.24 0.19
N ARG A 180 -3.70 -12.25 -0.64
CA ARG A 180 -2.92 -11.08 -0.25
C ARG A 180 -3.66 -9.82 -0.62
N SER A 181 -4.33 -9.25 0.38
CA SER A 181 -5.06 -8.00 0.26
C SER A 181 -4.57 -6.98 1.28
N VAL A 182 -4.48 -5.72 0.86
CA VAL A 182 -4.31 -4.57 1.74
C VAL A 182 -5.47 -3.61 1.53
N VAL A 183 -6.07 -3.16 2.63
CA VAL A 183 -7.13 -2.15 2.63
C VAL A 183 -6.57 -0.90 3.28
N LEU A 184 -6.41 0.13 2.47
CA LEU A 184 -5.95 1.45 2.88
C LEU A 184 -7.11 2.22 3.50
N TYR A 185 -6.95 2.69 4.73
CA TYR A 185 -7.97 3.47 5.44
C TYR A 185 -7.44 4.84 5.87
N THR A 186 -8.33 5.83 5.98
CA THR A 186 -7.96 7.19 6.39
C THR A 186 -8.40 7.55 7.82
N LYS A 187 -9.38 6.84 8.39
CA LYS A 187 -9.89 7.08 9.74
C LYS A 187 -9.98 5.79 10.53
N GLU A 188 -9.77 5.88 11.84
CA GLU A 188 -9.90 4.73 12.75
C GLU A 188 -11.31 4.15 12.77
N SER A 189 -12.34 4.99 12.70
CA SER A 189 -13.73 4.51 12.56
C SER A 189 -13.93 3.58 11.36
N THR A 190 -13.26 3.85 10.23
CA THR A 190 -13.30 2.99 9.04
C THR A 190 -12.59 1.66 9.30
N ARG A 191 -11.43 1.70 9.96
CA ARG A 191 -10.68 0.50 10.38
C ARG A 191 -11.54 -0.39 11.27
N ASP A 192 -12.19 0.19 12.27
CA ASP A 192 -12.97 -0.54 13.27
C ASP A 192 -14.19 -1.21 12.62
N ILE A 193 -14.92 -0.51 11.73
CA ILE A 193 -16.01 -1.09 10.93
C ILE A 193 -15.53 -2.31 10.11
N ILE A 194 -14.35 -2.22 9.48
CA ILE A 194 -13.80 -3.33 8.70
C ILE A 194 -13.41 -4.48 9.62
N ARG A 195 -12.78 -4.21 10.77
CA ARG A 195 -12.38 -5.24 11.76
C ARG A 195 -13.58 -6.00 12.31
N GLU A 196 -14.66 -5.31 12.62
CA GLU A 196 -15.91 -5.90 13.11
C GLU A 196 -16.57 -6.81 12.06
N LYS A 197 -16.63 -6.35 10.80
CA LYS A 197 -17.30 -7.07 9.71
C LYS A 197 -16.49 -8.17 9.06
N HIS A 198 -15.17 -8.13 9.18
CA HIS A 198 -14.33 -9.16 8.60
C HIS A 198 -14.66 -10.49 9.27
N ILE A 199 -14.86 -11.58 8.55
CA ILE A 199 -15.17 -12.88 9.17
C ILE A 199 -14.04 -13.87 8.89
N SER A 200 -13.42 -13.77 7.71
CA SER A 200 -12.40 -14.71 7.22
C SER A 200 -11.52 -14.07 6.14
N GLY A 201 -10.29 -14.55 5.97
CA GLY A 201 -9.32 -14.06 4.98
C GLY A 201 -8.10 -13.37 5.58
N GLN A 202 -7.10 -13.12 4.73
CA GLN A 202 -5.86 -12.41 5.07
C GLN A 202 -5.93 -10.98 4.51
N VAL A 203 -6.58 -10.11 5.28
CA VAL A 203 -6.67 -8.68 4.96
C VAL A 203 -5.75 -7.91 5.90
N ASN A 204 -4.88 -7.11 5.29
CA ASN A 204 -4.00 -6.16 5.96
C ASN A 204 -4.70 -4.79 6.00
N LEU A 205 -4.86 -4.20 7.18
CA LEU A 205 -5.37 -2.84 7.33
C LEU A 205 -4.20 -1.89 7.53
N VAL A 206 -4.03 -0.96 6.60
CA VAL A 206 -2.91 -0.02 6.61
C VAL A 206 -3.44 1.40 6.53
N ARG A 207 -2.94 2.31 7.37
CA ARG A 207 -3.28 3.73 7.23
C ARG A 207 -2.76 4.24 5.89
N GLU A 208 -3.56 5.05 5.20
CA GLU A 208 -3.19 5.58 3.88
C GLU A 208 -1.85 6.33 3.91
N GLU A 209 -1.55 7.05 5.00
CA GLU A 209 -0.28 7.76 5.20
C GLU A 209 0.97 6.84 5.26
N GLU A 210 0.77 5.56 5.53
CA GLU A 210 1.84 4.56 5.68
C GLU A 210 2.03 3.67 4.45
N MET A 211 1.19 3.84 3.42
CA MET A 211 1.17 2.93 2.29
C MET A 211 2.52 2.86 1.56
N ALA A 212 3.29 3.95 1.55
CA ALA A 212 4.62 3.99 0.95
C ALA A 212 5.64 3.09 1.65
N ARG A 213 5.45 2.82 2.95
CA ARG A 213 6.26 1.85 3.71
C ARG A 213 5.69 0.45 3.57
N ALA A 214 4.38 0.30 3.74
CA ALA A 214 3.73 -1.00 3.86
C ALA A 214 3.62 -1.76 2.52
N ILE A 215 3.24 -1.09 1.43
CA ILE A 215 2.99 -1.77 0.14
C ILE A 215 4.26 -2.45 -0.40
N PRO A 216 5.44 -1.79 -0.44
CA PRO A 216 6.67 -2.47 -0.87
C PRO A 216 7.00 -3.72 -0.06
N LEU A 217 6.85 -3.65 1.27
CA LEU A 217 7.11 -4.78 2.16
C LEU A 217 6.12 -5.91 1.91
N LEU A 218 4.84 -5.59 1.91
CA LEU A 218 3.76 -6.55 1.66
C LEU A 218 3.86 -7.18 0.28
N ALA A 219 4.35 -6.48 -0.74
CA ALA A 219 4.48 -6.99 -2.10
C ALA A 219 5.69 -7.92 -2.26
N LEU A 220 6.82 -7.58 -1.64
CA LEU A 220 8.11 -8.24 -1.88
C LEU A 220 8.47 -9.30 -0.85
N ASN A 221 8.12 -9.08 0.42
CA ASN A 221 8.44 -9.97 1.52
C ASN A 221 7.36 -9.90 2.60
N PRO A 222 6.19 -10.55 2.38
CA PRO A 222 5.06 -10.46 3.30
C PRO A 222 5.35 -11.02 4.70
N GLN A 223 6.37 -11.88 4.83
CA GLN A 223 6.81 -12.46 6.11
C GLN A 223 8.03 -11.74 6.72
N TYR A 224 8.49 -10.63 6.15
CA TYR A 224 9.71 -9.93 6.57
C TYR A 224 9.76 -9.69 8.08
N TYR A 225 8.69 -9.10 8.61
CA TYR A 225 8.57 -8.76 10.02
C TYR A 225 8.47 -9.98 10.92
N LEU A 226 7.72 -11.00 10.51
CA LEU A 226 7.61 -12.25 11.24
C LEU A 226 8.97 -12.97 11.33
N GLN A 227 9.73 -12.99 10.23
CA GLN A 227 11.07 -13.60 10.24
C GLN A 227 12.06 -12.80 11.08
N ASN A 228 11.99 -11.46 11.05
CA ASN A 228 12.79 -10.63 11.95
C ASN A 228 12.48 -10.93 13.43
N LEU A 229 11.19 -10.99 13.77
CA LEU A 229 10.73 -11.37 15.12
C LEU A 229 11.26 -12.74 15.54
N ILE A 230 11.08 -13.76 14.69
CA ILE A 230 11.56 -15.13 14.94
C ILE A 230 13.09 -15.14 15.18
N ASN A 231 13.84 -14.40 14.35
CA ASN A 231 15.29 -14.33 14.48
C ASN A 231 15.72 -13.66 15.78
N ASN A 232 15.02 -12.60 16.23
CA ASN A 232 15.31 -11.96 17.51
C ASN A 232 14.98 -12.89 18.69
N ILE A 233 13.84 -13.59 18.64
CA ILE A 233 13.45 -14.53 19.69
C ILE A 233 14.42 -15.71 19.78
N LYS A 234 14.90 -16.23 18.65
CA LYS A 234 15.92 -17.31 18.63
C LYS A 234 17.24 -16.90 19.29
N LYS A 235 17.59 -15.61 19.29
CA LYS A 235 18.77 -15.11 20.02
C LYS A 235 18.56 -15.15 21.52
N LEU A 236 17.32 -14.94 21.98
CA LEU A 236 16.95 -15.00 23.40
C LEU A 236 16.85 -16.45 23.91
N ASP A 237 16.20 -17.32 23.14
CA ASP A 237 16.12 -18.75 23.43
C ASP A 237 16.32 -19.61 22.16
N PRO A 238 17.55 -20.15 21.96
CA PRO A 238 17.86 -20.99 20.81
C PRO A 238 17.05 -22.30 20.72
N ARG A 239 16.36 -22.70 21.80
CA ARG A 239 15.56 -23.94 21.84
C ARG A 239 14.24 -23.80 21.11
N ILE A 240 13.78 -22.57 20.84
CA ILE A 240 12.54 -22.31 20.11
C ILE A 240 12.72 -22.74 18.65
N LYS A 241 12.06 -23.84 18.27
CA LYS A 241 12.00 -24.35 16.90
C LYS A 241 10.67 -23.97 16.26
N PRO A 242 10.58 -22.83 15.54
CA PRO A 242 9.34 -22.45 14.88
C PRO A 242 8.99 -23.44 13.76
N PRO A 243 7.74 -23.91 13.66
CA PRO A 243 7.29 -24.69 12.50
C PRO A 243 7.31 -23.88 11.20
N LEU A 244 7.24 -24.57 10.05
CA LEU A 244 6.99 -23.97 8.74
C LEU A 244 5.71 -23.11 8.81
N THR A 245 5.82 -21.85 8.39
CA THR A 245 5.01 -20.74 8.91
C THR A 245 3.66 -20.58 8.21
N LYS A 246 2.65 -20.17 8.99
CA LYS A 246 1.41 -19.52 8.50
C LYS A 246 1.72 -18.03 8.22
N ASN A 247 0.91 -17.36 7.39
CA ASN A 247 1.34 -16.13 6.71
C ASN A 247 1.69 -14.88 7.55
N HIS A 248 1.38 -14.78 8.85
CA HIS A 248 1.73 -13.59 9.65
C HIS A 248 1.92 -13.88 11.16
N TYR A 249 1.89 -15.16 11.56
CA TYR A 249 2.16 -15.60 12.93
C TYR A 249 2.62 -17.06 12.95
N VAL A 250 3.25 -17.47 14.04
CA VAL A 250 3.75 -18.82 14.30
C VAL A 250 3.41 -19.20 15.73
N GLU A 251 3.01 -20.44 15.91
CA GLU A 251 2.92 -21.06 17.24
C GLU A 251 4.03 -22.08 17.35
N ALA A 252 4.78 -22.05 18.44
CA ALA A 252 5.86 -22.98 18.72
C ALA A 252 5.65 -23.60 20.09
N GLU A 253 5.83 -24.92 20.17
CA GLU A 253 5.82 -25.65 21.42
C GLU A 253 7.20 -25.51 22.10
N VAL A 254 7.18 -25.17 23.38
CA VAL A 254 8.35 -25.10 24.27
C VAL A 254 8.07 -25.95 25.50
N LYS A 255 9.10 -26.22 26.33
CA LYS A 255 8.95 -27.10 27.51
C LYS A 255 7.85 -26.62 28.46
N GLU A 256 7.72 -25.30 28.57
CA GLU A 256 6.82 -24.64 29.50
C GLU A 256 5.42 -24.42 28.91
N GLY A 257 5.18 -24.66 27.61
CA GLY A 257 3.86 -24.49 26.96
C GLY A 257 3.93 -24.08 25.49
N ILE A 258 2.91 -23.36 25.01
CA ILE A 258 2.87 -22.85 23.62
C ILE A 258 3.19 -21.36 23.61
N VAL A 259 4.08 -20.95 22.71
CA VAL A 259 4.44 -19.56 22.42
C VAL A 259 3.78 -19.12 21.12
N LEU A 260 3.13 -17.96 21.14
CA LEU A 260 2.67 -17.27 19.93
C LEU A 260 3.68 -16.17 19.55
N MET A 261 4.17 -16.23 18.33
CA MET A 261 4.98 -15.20 17.69
C MET A 261 4.15 -14.57 16.56
N ALA A 262 3.84 -13.28 16.66
CA ALA A 262 2.89 -12.63 15.77
C ALA A 262 3.41 -11.27 15.30
N GLU A 263 3.31 -10.97 14.02
CA GLU A 263 3.60 -9.62 13.52
C GLU A 263 2.29 -8.87 13.24
N THR A 264 2.19 -7.67 13.80
CA THR A 264 1.02 -6.77 13.63
C THR A 264 1.36 -5.53 12.82
N VAL A 265 2.61 -5.38 12.39
CA VAL A 265 3.12 -4.19 11.68
C VAL A 265 2.38 -3.99 10.36
N THR A 266 1.97 -5.09 9.73
CA THR A 266 1.18 -5.07 8.49
C THR A 266 -0.31 -4.86 8.71
N GLY A 267 -0.79 -4.86 9.96
CA GLY A 267 -2.20 -4.73 10.30
C GLY A 267 -3.05 -5.93 9.89
N CYS A 268 -2.45 -7.12 9.81
CA CYS A 268 -3.14 -8.36 9.45
C CYS A 268 -4.25 -8.71 10.47
N ILE A 269 -5.51 -8.68 10.02
CA ILE A 269 -6.68 -8.90 10.90
C ILE A 269 -6.67 -10.31 11.50
N SER A 270 -6.29 -11.33 10.72
CA SER A 270 -6.23 -12.71 11.23
C SER A 270 -5.19 -12.88 12.33
N THR A 271 -4.08 -12.13 12.27
CA THR A 271 -3.06 -12.13 13.33
C THR A 271 -3.63 -11.51 14.61
N LEU A 272 -4.28 -10.36 14.53
CA LEU A 272 -4.88 -9.70 15.71
C LEU A 272 -5.92 -10.59 16.39
N ARG A 273 -6.74 -11.30 15.61
CA ARG A 273 -7.68 -12.31 16.13
C ARG A 273 -6.98 -13.47 16.79
N ARG A 274 -5.89 -13.95 16.18
CA ARG A 274 -5.13 -15.04 16.76
C ARG A 274 -4.55 -14.63 18.11
N ILE A 275 -3.99 -13.43 18.22
CA ILE A 275 -3.50 -12.87 19.49
C ILE A 275 -4.63 -12.84 20.54
N LYS A 276 -5.82 -12.32 20.17
CA LYS A 276 -6.97 -12.26 21.09
C LYS A 276 -7.40 -13.64 21.61
N ASN A 277 -7.46 -14.63 20.72
CA ASN A 277 -8.00 -15.95 21.01
C ASN A 277 -6.91 -17.00 21.36
N PHE A 278 -5.67 -16.58 21.58
CA PHE A 278 -4.61 -17.50 21.97
C PHE A 278 -4.72 -17.82 23.45
N GLU A 279 -4.53 -19.09 23.81
CA GLU A 279 -4.64 -19.61 25.17
C GLU A 279 -3.29 -20.07 25.75
N GLY A 280 -2.20 -19.91 24.99
CA GLY A 280 -0.86 -20.23 25.47
C GLY A 280 -0.28 -19.17 26.41
N LEU A 281 0.87 -19.50 26.99
CA LEU A 281 1.48 -18.75 28.08
C LEU A 281 2.31 -17.55 27.62
N PHE A 282 2.83 -17.58 26.39
CA PHE A 282 3.78 -16.57 25.92
C PHE A 282 3.34 -15.92 24.61
N TYR A 283 3.46 -14.60 24.58
CA TYR A 283 3.20 -13.77 23.41
C TYR A 283 4.47 -13.00 23.08
N PHE A 284 4.91 -13.11 21.84
CA PHE A 284 5.85 -12.18 21.25
C PHE A 284 5.16 -11.51 20.07
N VAL A 285 4.90 -10.21 20.22
CA VAL A 285 4.19 -9.44 19.22
C VAL A 285 5.11 -8.37 18.66
N LEU A 286 5.42 -8.44 17.37
CA LEU A 286 6.08 -7.34 16.69
C LEU A 286 5.04 -6.26 16.37
N ILE A 287 5.27 -5.06 16.86
CA ILE A 287 4.44 -3.89 16.59
C ILE A 287 5.23 -2.83 15.84
N ARG A 288 4.51 -1.85 15.27
CA ARG A 288 5.12 -0.81 14.44
C ARG A 288 5.94 0.19 15.25
N ASP A 289 5.36 0.67 16.34
CA ASP A 289 5.87 1.72 17.23
C ASP A 289 5.23 1.54 18.60
N LYS A 290 5.74 2.25 19.62
CA LYS A 290 5.25 2.14 20.99
C LYS A 290 3.77 2.49 21.13
N ASP A 291 3.27 3.45 20.36
CA ASP A 291 1.86 3.86 20.41
C ASP A 291 0.92 2.75 19.93
N SER A 292 1.41 1.85 19.07
CA SER A 292 0.66 0.70 18.56
C SER A 292 0.40 -0.38 19.62
N ILE A 293 1.00 -0.29 20.82
CA ILE A 293 0.71 -1.22 21.94
C ILE A 293 -0.77 -1.13 22.33
N HIS A 294 -1.38 0.05 22.22
CA HIS A 294 -2.79 0.26 22.56
C HIS A 294 -3.77 -0.47 21.63
N ASP A 295 -3.31 -0.95 20.47
CA ASP A 295 -4.12 -1.77 19.56
C ASP A 295 -4.11 -3.27 19.95
N LEU A 296 -3.33 -3.67 20.95
CA LEU A 296 -3.21 -5.06 21.39
C LEU A 296 -4.30 -5.45 22.42
N PRO A 297 -4.85 -6.68 22.33
CA PRO A 297 -5.85 -7.17 23.29
C PRO A 297 -5.18 -7.62 24.60
N LEU A 298 -4.74 -6.67 25.43
CA LEU A 298 -3.98 -6.90 26.66
C LEU A 298 -4.83 -7.28 27.89
N GLU A 299 -6.14 -7.56 27.75
CA GLU A 299 -7.08 -7.80 28.86
C GLU A 299 -6.56 -8.82 29.90
N ASN A 300 -6.01 -8.32 31.02
CA ASN A 300 -5.39 -9.11 32.10
C ASN A 300 -4.25 -10.03 31.65
N ARG A 301 -3.54 -9.65 30.57
CA ARG A 301 -2.44 -10.42 30.00
C ARG A 301 -1.16 -9.60 29.98
N THR A 302 -0.05 -10.31 30.06
CA THR A 302 1.27 -9.77 29.80
C THR A 302 1.73 -10.25 28.43
N MET A 303 2.21 -9.33 27.60
CA MET A 303 2.76 -9.64 26.28
C MET A 303 4.18 -9.09 26.15
N ASN A 304 5.08 -9.88 25.58
CA ASN A 304 6.37 -9.37 25.13
C ASN A 304 6.15 -8.71 23.76
N VAL A 305 6.55 -7.46 23.66
CA VAL A 305 6.40 -6.61 22.49
C VAL A 305 7.77 -6.33 21.94
N CYS A 306 7.95 -6.52 20.64
CA CYS A 306 9.19 -6.20 19.95
C CYS A 306 8.92 -5.05 18.95
N LEU A 307 9.82 -4.06 18.94
CA LEU A 307 9.83 -3.02 17.92
C LEU A 307 10.70 -3.45 16.72
N PRO A 308 10.55 -2.82 15.54
CA PRO A 308 11.30 -3.22 14.34
C PRO A 308 12.82 -3.05 14.48
N ASP A 309 13.29 -2.20 15.39
CA ASP A 309 14.70 -2.00 15.73
C ASP A 309 15.26 -3.09 16.66
N GLY A 310 14.41 -4.00 17.15
CA GLY A 310 14.77 -5.08 18.06
C GLY A 310 14.55 -4.76 19.53
N THR A 311 14.17 -3.52 19.88
CA THR A 311 13.86 -3.13 21.27
C THR A 311 12.70 -3.96 21.81
N LEU A 312 12.82 -4.45 23.04
CA LEU A 312 11.84 -5.31 23.69
C LEU A 312 11.15 -4.59 24.85
N TYR A 313 9.84 -4.75 24.92
CA TYR A 313 9.01 -4.25 26.00
C TYR A 313 8.16 -5.39 26.57
N GLN A 314 7.85 -5.34 27.85
CA GLN A 314 6.76 -6.06 28.45
C GLN A 314 5.55 -5.12 28.54
N ALA A 315 4.45 -5.47 27.89
CA ALA A 315 3.19 -4.72 27.93
C ALA A 315 2.16 -5.47 28.78
N TYR A 316 1.47 -4.77 29.67
CA TYR A 316 0.44 -5.33 30.56
C TYR A 316 -0.60 -4.28 30.93
N THR A 317 -1.75 -4.70 31.44
CA THR A 317 -2.78 -3.77 31.96
C THR A 317 -2.73 -3.67 33.48
N LYS A 318 -2.75 -2.46 34.04
CA LYS A 318 -2.91 -2.19 35.47
C LYS A 318 -3.97 -1.11 35.67
N ASN A 319 -5.03 -1.42 36.43
CA ASN A 319 -6.17 -0.53 36.65
C ASN A 319 -6.82 -0.01 35.35
N GLY A 320 -6.90 -0.86 34.33
CA GLY A 320 -7.45 -0.49 33.01
C GLY A 320 -6.52 0.36 32.13
N LEU A 321 -5.31 0.70 32.60
CA LEU A 321 -4.30 1.42 31.83
C LEU A 321 -3.26 0.45 31.27
N VAL A 322 -2.82 0.71 30.05
CA VAL A 322 -1.71 -0.02 29.40
C VAL A 322 -0.39 0.50 29.97
N MET A 323 0.38 -0.40 30.57
CA MET A 323 1.72 -0.16 31.10
C MET A 323 2.75 -0.83 30.20
N THR A 324 3.96 -0.27 30.13
CA THR A 324 5.06 -0.80 29.34
C THR A 324 6.37 -0.69 30.10
N GLU A 325 7.13 -1.78 30.17
CA GLU A 325 8.46 -1.82 30.78
C GLU A 325 9.47 -2.31 29.73
N GLU A 326 10.59 -1.62 29.57
CA GLU A 326 11.65 -2.07 28.64
C GLU A 326 12.39 -3.26 29.23
N ILE A 327 12.59 -4.31 28.44
CA ILE A 327 13.31 -5.52 28.83
C ILE A 327 14.75 -5.33 28.35
N GLN A 328 15.70 -5.24 29.29
CA GLN A 328 17.14 -5.11 29.00
C GLN A 328 17.80 -6.43 28.60
#